data_AF-A0A6C0B4S0-F1
#
_entry.id   AF-A0A6C0B4S0-F1
#
_cell.length_a   1.000
_cell.length_b   1.000
_cell.length_c   1.000
_cell.angle_alpha   90.00
_cell.angle_beta   90.00
_cell.angle_gamma   90.00
#
_symmetry.space_group_name_H-M   'P 1'
#
loop_
_entity.id
_entity.type
_entity.pdbx_description
1 polymer ?
#
loop_
_entity_poly.entity_id
_entity_poly.type
_entity_poly.pdbx_seq_one_letter_code
_entity_poly.pdbx_strand_id
1 'polypeptide(L)'
;MFGNFVSSLNENKYFYAMAMILFNIGARYIEIDLDEHHKKFLSSTVIRRLLIFTMAFVATRDIIASLIITASFVIIVLNLFNKTSRYCILPKNINELDLNNDGYISPEEIEKAYEILKRSGKI
;
A
#
# COMPACT_ATOMS: atom_id res chain seq x y z
N MET A 1 12.57 40.41 11.67
CA MET A 1 13.37 39.42 12.43
C MET A 1 12.87 38.00 12.24
N PHE A 2 11.57 37.73 12.43
CA PHE A 2 10.98 36.39 12.25
C PHE A 2 11.08 35.84 10.81
N GLY A 3 10.82 36.66 9.80
CA GLY A 3 10.93 36.25 8.39
C GLY A 3 12.34 35.78 8.00
N ASN A 4 13.38 36.49 8.46
CA ASN A 4 14.77 36.13 8.17
C ASN A 4 15.15 34.79 8.81
N PHE A 5 14.64 34.50 10.00
CA PHE A 5 14.89 33.21 10.66
C PHE A 5 14.21 32.05 9.92
N VAL A 6 12.95 32.25 9.47
CA VAL A 6 12.21 31.25 8.68
C VAL A 6 12.91 30.98 7.34
N SER A 7 13.37 32.03 6.65
CA SER A 7 14.12 31.87 5.39
C SER A 7 15.44 31.13 5.60
N SER A 8 16.20 31.44 6.65
CA SER A 8 17.45 30.75 6.97
C SER A 8 17.25 29.26 7.31
N LEU A 9 16.12 28.88 7.91
CA LEU A 9 15.78 27.48 8.15
C LEU A 9 15.39 26.75 6.86
N ASN A 10 14.62 27.40 5.99
CA ASN A 10 14.18 26.82 4.71
C ASN A 10 15.34 26.59 3.74
N GLU A 11 16.37 27.42 3.76
CA GLU A 11 17.56 27.29 2.91
C GLU A 11 18.61 26.31 3.49
N ASN A 12 18.47 25.89 4.75
CA ASN A 12 19.43 25.00 5.40
C ASN A 12 19.21 23.53 4.99
N LYS A 13 20.09 23.03 4.10
CA LYS A 13 20.11 21.65 3.60
C LYS A 13 20.09 20.57 4.71
N TYR A 14 20.72 20.82 5.86
CA TYR A 14 20.77 19.85 6.96
C TYR A 14 19.46 19.79 7.72
N PHE A 15 18.78 20.93 7.88
CA PHE A 15 17.46 20.98 8.49
C PHE A 15 16.44 20.22 7.64
N TYR A 16 16.47 20.42 6.32
CA TYR A 16 15.63 19.67 5.39
C TYR A 16 15.90 18.16 5.44
N ALA A 17 17.18 17.76 5.43
CA ALA A 17 17.56 16.34 5.52
C ALA A 17 17.12 15.71 6.84
N MET A 18 17.31 16.41 7.96
CA MET A 18 16.87 15.94 9.29
C MET A 18 15.34 15.82 9.35
N ALA A 19 14.62 16.83 8.85
CA ALA A 19 13.16 16.80 8.77
C ALA A 19 12.64 15.64 7.92
N MET A 20 13.30 15.29 6.80
CA MET A 20 12.93 14.15 5.96
C MET A 20 13.12 12.80 6.67
N ILE A 21 14.16 12.64 7.49
CA ILE A 21 14.39 11.45 8.31
C ILE A 21 13.32 11.34 9.40
N LEU A 22 13.08 12.44 10.12
CA LEU A 22 12.02 12.52 11.15
C LEU A 22 10.63 12.23 10.56
N PHE A 23 10.32 12.74 9.37
CA PHE A 23 9.05 12.47 8.68
C PHE A 23 8.86 10.98 8.37
N ASN A 24 9.90 10.30 7.86
CA ASN A 24 9.83 8.87 7.58
C ASN A 24 9.63 8.02 8.84
N ILE A 25 10.28 8.38 9.95
CA ILE A 25 10.08 7.70 11.25
C ILE A 25 8.67 7.98 11.77
N GLY A 26 8.27 9.26 11.78
CA GLY A 26 6.97 9.71 12.28
C GLY A 26 5.79 9.08 11.56
N ALA A 27 5.89 8.89 10.24
CA ALA A 27 4.85 8.24 9.44
C ALA A 27 4.48 6.84 9.94
N ARG A 28 5.47 6.06 10.44
CA ARG A 28 5.24 4.71 10.99
C ARG A 28 4.52 4.72 12.34
N TYR A 29 4.72 5.75 13.16
CA TYR A 29 4.10 5.85 14.49
C TYR A 29 2.68 6.43 14.44
N ILE A 30 2.41 7.35 13.52
CA ILE A 30 1.08 7.95 13.34
C ILE A 30 0.03 6.92 12.92
N GLU A 31 0.43 5.86 12.21
CA GLU A 31 -0.48 4.78 11.79
C GLU A 31 -0.99 3.93 12.97
N ILE A 32 -0.25 3.89 14.09
CA ILE A 32 -0.51 3.01 15.23
C ILE A 32 -1.62 3.56 16.15
N ASP A 33 -1.76 4.88 16.26
CA ASP A 33 -2.67 5.56 17.22
C ASP A 33 -4.05 5.95 16.65
N LEU A 34 -4.42 5.49 15.45
CA LEU A 34 -5.70 5.86 14.84
C LEU A 34 -6.87 5.07 15.43
N ASP A 35 -7.85 5.80 15.98
CA ASP A 35 -9.16 5.29 16.41
C ASP A 35 -9.94 4.62 15.24
N GLU A 36 -10.89 3.73 15.55
CA GLU A 36 -11.63 2.95 14.55
C GLU A 36 -12.38 3.84 13.53
N HIS A 37 -12.93 4.98 13.97
CA HIS A 37 -13.58 5.93 13.08
C HIS A 37 -12.60 6.59 12.10
N HIS A 38 -11.39 6.90 12.54
CA HIS A 38 -10.34 7.46 11.69
C HIS A 38 -9.81 6.43 10.71
N LYS A 39 -9.66 5.17 11.12
CA LYS A 39 -9.31 4.07 10.22
C LYS A 39 -10.36 3.87 9.12
N LYS A 40 -11.64 3.96 9.46
CA LYS A 40 -12.74 3.85 8.48
C LYS A 40 -12.76 5.03 7.49
N PHE A 41 -12.44 6.23 7.96
CA PHE A 41 -12.29 7.41 7.11
C PHE A 41 -11.10 7.27 6.15
N LEU A 42 -9.93 6.89 6.67
CA LEU A 42 -8.69 6.70 5.90
C LEU A 42 -8.77 5.56 4.88
N SER A 43 -9.55 4.51 5.20
CA SER A 43 -9.80 3.38 4.28
C SER A 43 -10.81 3.67 3.19
N SER A 44 -11.48 4.84 3.21
CA SER A 44 -12.37 5.23 2.12
C SER A 44 -11.61 5.35 0.79
N THR A 45 -12.25 4.95 -0.31
CA THR A 45 -11.59 4.88 -1.63
C THR A 45 -11.08 6.25 -2.10
N VAL A 46 -11.81 7.32 -1.79
CA VAL A 46 -11.42 8.69 -2.15
C VAL A 46 -10.20 9.14 -1.37
N ILE A 47 -10.18 8.91 -0.05
CA ILE A 47 -9.05 9.32 0.79
C ILE A 47 -7.81 8.51 0.48
N ARG A 48 -7.95 7.21 0.24
CA ARG A 48 -6.82 6.40 -0.21
C ARG A 48 -6.16 6.94 -1.48
N ARG A 49 -6.95 7.39 -2.46
CA ARG A 49 -6.43 8.02 -3.69
C ARG A 49 -5.75 9.37 -3.40
N LEU A 50 -6.33 10.18 -2.52
CA LEU A 50 -5.77 11.47 -2.11
C LEU A 50 -4.44 11.30 -1.34
N LEU A 51 -4.32 10.26 -0.52
CA LEU A 51 -3.10 9.92 0.20
C LEU A 51 -1.98 9.48 -0.76
N ILE A 52 -2.30 8.61 -1.73
CA ILE A 52 -1.32 8.19 -2.76
C ILE A 52 -0.84 9.41 -3.55
N PHE A 53 -1.75 10.30 -3.94
CA PHE A 53 -1.40 11.56 -4.59
C PHE A 53 -0.47 12.42 -3.73
N THR A 54 -0.81 12.59 -2.46
CA THR A 54 -0.02 13.40 -1.52
C THR A 54 1.38 12.82 -1.35
N MET A 55 1.52 11.49 -1.22
CA MET A 55 2.82 10.82 -1.16
C MET A 55 3.64 11.03 -2.43
N ALA A 56 3.03 10.86 -3.61
CA ALA A 56 3.68 11.10 -4.89
C ALA A 56 4.09 12.57 -5.05
N PHE A 57 3.26 13.51 -4.62
CA PHE A 57 3.52 14.94 -4.67
C PHE A 57 4.64 15.38 -3.73
N VAL A 58 4.68 14.85 -2.50
CA VAL A 58 5.76 15.14 -1.54
C VAL A 58 7.11 14.64 -2.06
N ALA A 59 7.12 13.48 -2.73
CA ALA A 59 8.33 12.88 -3.31
C ALA A 59 8.82 13.61 -4.57
N THR A 60 7.91 13.98 -5.48
CA THR A 60 8.26 14.58 -6.78
C THR A 60 8.34 16.10 -6.74
N ARG A 61 7.61 16.75 -5.83
CA ARG A 61 7.40 18.20 -5.77
C ARG A 61 6.82 18.80 -7.07
N ASP A 62 6.23 17.97 -7.93
CA ASP A 62 5.65 18.34 -9.22
C ASP A 62 4.21 17.80 -9.32
N ILE A 63 3.25 18.69 -9.57
CA ILE A 63 1.82 18.37 -9.63
C ILE A 63 1.49 17.47 -10.83
N ILE A 64 2.08 17.73 -12.00
CA ILE A 64 1.81 16.96 -13.21
C ILE A 64 2.41 15.56 -13.07
N ALA A 65 3.66 15.48 -12.63
CA ALA A 65 4.33 14.20 -12.42
C ALA A 65 3.61 13.35 -11.36
N SER A 66 3.21 13.96 -10.24
CA SER A 66 2.48 13.26 -9.18
C SER A 66 1.08 12.79 -9.61
N LEU A 67 0.37 13.54 -10.46
CA LEU A 67 -0.90 13.08 -11.04
C LEU A 67 -0.71 11.86 -11.94
N ILE A 68 0.30 11.86 -12.82
CA ILE A 68 0.60 10.73 -13.72
C ILE A 68 0.95 9.48 -12.91
N ILE A 69 1.84 9.63 -11.91
CA ILE A 69 2.24 8.52 -11.03
C ILE A 69 1.03 7.98 -10.29
N THR A 70 0.19 8.85 -9.72
CA THR A 70 -1.03 8.44 -9.01
C THR A 70 -1.98 7.69 -9.94
N ALA A 71 -2.22 8.19 -11.15
CA ALA A 71 -3.09 7.55 -12.12
C ALA A 71 -2.57 6.14 -12.50
N SER A 72 -1.27 6.03 -12.80
CA SER A 72 -0.65 4.73 -13.09
C SER A 72 -0.75 3.75 -11.91
N PHE A 73 -0.52 4.23 -10.69
CA PHE A 73 -0.59 3.41 -9.48
C PHE A 73 -2.02 2.91 -9.23
N VAL A 74 -3.02 3.78 -9.37
CA VAL A 74 -4.43 3.41 -9.20
C VAL A 74 -4.85 2.37 -10.24
N ILE A 75 -4.46 2.55 -11.50
CA ILE A 75 -4.80 1.61 -12.57
C ILE A 75 -4.10 0.26 -12.34
N ILE A 76 -2.79 0.26 -12.10
CA ILE A 76 -2.02 -0.98 -11.97
C ILE A 76 -2.36 -1.67 -10.64
N VAL A 77 -2.18 -1.00 -9.52
CA VAL A 77 -2.23 -1.64 -8.20
C VAL A 77 -3.66 -1.81 -7.70
N LEU A 78 -4.48 -0.76 -7.78
CA LEU A 78 -5.84 -0.80 -7.22
C LEU A 78 -6.87 -1.47 -8.16
N ASN A 79 -6.56 -1.57 -9.46
CA ASN A 79 -7.47 -2.17 -10.44
C ASN A 79 -6.89 -3.46 -11.04
N LEU A 80 -5.72 -3.42 -11.66
CA LEU A 80 -5.11 -4.56 -12.36
C LEU A 80 -4.63 -5.64 -11.40
N PHE A 81 -4.08 -5.25 -10.25
CA PHE A 81 -3.51 -6.18 -9.27
C PHE A 81 -4.42 -6.44 -8.06
N ASN A 82 -5.59 -5.82 -8.04
CA ASN A 82 -6.54 -6.02 -6.97
C ASN A 82 -7.39 -7.26 -7.25
N LYS A 83 -7.19 -8.33 -6.45
CA LYS A 83 -7.93 -9.60 -6.54
C LYS A 83 -9.46 -9.44 -6.47
N THR A 84 -9.96 -8.34 -5.90
CA THR A 84 -11.39 -8.03 -5.81
C THR A 84 -11.92 -7.22 -6.98
N SER A 85 -11.04 -6.67 -7.84
CA SER A 85 -11.45 -5.90 -9.01
C SER A 85 -11.83 -6.80 -10.19
N ARG A 86 -12.80 -6.34 -10.98
CA ARG A 86 -13.26 -6.98 -12.21
C ARG A 86 -12.17 -7.09 -13.29
N TYR A 87 -11.13 -6.26 -13.19
CA TYR A 87 -10.01 -6.17 -14.15
C TYR A 87 -8.72 -6.81 -13.63
N CYS A 88 -8.79 -7.66 -12.60
CA CYS A 88 -7.62 -8.33 -12.04
C CYS A 88 -6.95 -9.21 -13.10
N ILE A 89 -5.68 -8.90 -13.42
CA ILE A 89 -4.85 -9.69 -14.34
C ILE A 89 -4.00 -10.72 -13.58
N LEU A 90 -3.87 -10.61 -12.24
CA LEU A 90 -3.21 -11.66 -11.48
C LEU A 90 -3.93 -12.99 -11.67
N PRO A 91 -3.17 -14.10 -11.81
CA PRO A 91 -3.76 -15.42 -11.85
C PRO A 91 -4.59 -15.63 -10.58
N LYS A 92 -5.89 -15.92 -10.77
CA LYS A 92 -6.80 -16.24 -9.66
C LYS A 92 -6.34 -17.50 -8.91
N ASN A 93 -5.61 -18.36 -9.61
CA ASN A 93 -4.90 -19.50 -9.08
C ASN A 93 -3.39 -19.22 -9.15
N ILE A 94 -2.82 -18.63 -8.09
CA ILE A 94 -1.73 -19.40 -7.50
C ILE A 94 -2.48 -20.57 -6.88
N ASN A 95 -2.33 -21.77 -7.44
CA ASN A 95 -2.93 -22.95 -6.86
C ASN A 95 -2.33 -23.05 -5.46
N GLU A 96 -3.01 -22.55 -4.42
CA GLU A 96 -2.56 -22.71 -3.02
C GLU A 96 -2.44 -24.19 -2.63
N LEU A 97 -3.05 -25.05 -3.46
CA LEU A 97 -2.99 -26.50 -3.42
C LEU A 97 -1.74 -27.09 -4.09
N ASP A 98 -1.16 -26.41 -5.09
CA ASP A 98 0.09 -26.80 -5.75
C ASP A 98 1.25 -26.33 -4.87
N LEU A 99 1.56 -27.14 -3.86
CA LEU A 99 2.58 -26.86 -2.86
C LEU A 99 3.98 -26.89 -3.47
N ASN A 100 4.16 -27.65 -4.56
CA ASN A 100 5.46 -27.86 -5.20
C ASN A 100 5.69 -26.99 -6.46
N ASN A 101 4.67 -26.23 -6.90
CA ASN A 101 4.66 -25.39 -8.10
C ASN A 101 5.01 -26.16 -9.39
N ASP A 102 4.65 -27.44 -9.47
CA ASP A 102 4.89 -28.24 -10.67
C ASP A 102 3.82 -28.06 -11.76
N GLY A 103 2.75 -27.30 -11.46
CA GLY A 103 1.66 -26.99 -12.37
C GLY A 103 0.57 -28.07 -12.43
N TYR A 104 0.70 -29.14 -11.65
CA TYR A 104 -0.27 -30.23 -11.49
C TYR A 104 -0.74 -30.29 -10.03
N ILE A 105 -1.89 -30.93 -9.80
CA ILE A 105 -2.39 -31.19 -8.43
C ILE A 105 -2.26 -32.68 -8.18
N SER A 106 -1.33 -33.06 -7.32
CA SER A 106 -1.06 -34.43 -6.93
C SER A 106 -2.13 -34.96 -5.94
N PRO A 107 -2.31 -36.29 -5.84
CA PRO A 107 -3.20 -36.89 -4.83
C PRO A 107 -2.84 -36.49 -3.39
N GLU A 108 -1.55 -36.30 -3.11
CA GLU A 108 -1.03 -35.92 -1.79
C GLU A 108 -1.43 -34.50 -1.39
N GLU A 109 -1.45 -33.57 -2.35
CA GLU A 109 -1.91 -32.21 -2.16
C GLU A 109 -3.41 -32.13 -1.91
N ILE A 110 -4.19 -32.99 -2.58
CA ILE A 110 -5.64 -33.14 -2.36
C ILE A 110 -5.91 -33.66 -0.95
N GLU A 111 -5.16 -34.67 -0.50
CA GLU A 111 -5.31 -35.24 0.85
C GLU A 111 -4.99 -34.22 1.93
N LYS A 112 -3.90 -33.45 1.78
CA LYS A 112 -3.56 -32.35 2.71
C LYS A 112 -4.66 -31.28 2.76
N ALA A 113 -5.22 -30.91 1.62
CA ALA A 113 -6.30 -29.93 1.56
C ALA A 113 -7.58 -30.45 2.25
N TYR A 114 -7.89 -31.74 2.08
CA TYR A 114 -9.02 -32.39 2.74
C TYR A 114 -8.86 -32.43 4.26
N GLU A 115 -7.66 -32.78 4.76
CA GLU A 115 -7.30 -32.73 6.18
C GLU A 115 -7.52 -31.34 6.78
N ILE A 116 -7.07 -30.27 6.09
CA ILE A 116 -7.23 -28.88 6.55
C ILE A 116 -8.71 -28.49 6.65
N LEU A 117 -9.53 -28.86 5.66
CA LEU A 117 -10.95 -28.55 5.64
C LEU A 117 -11.70 -29.28 6.77
N LYS A 118 -11.38 -30.55 7.00
CA LYS A 118 -11.93 -31.37 8.10
C LYS A 118 -11.56 -30.81 9.47
N ARG A 119 -10.30 -30.41 9.67
CA ARG A 119 -9.86 -29.75 10.92
C ARG A 119 -10.52 -28.39 11.14
N SER A 120 -10.84 -27.68 10.07
CA SER A 120 -11.51 -26.37 10.12
C SER A 120 -13.03 -26.47 10.27
N GLY A 121 -13.60 -27.67 10.29
CA GLY A 121 -15.05 -27.91 10.40
C GLY A 121 -15.86 -27.39 9.23
N LYS A 122 -15.24 -27.20 8.06
CA LYS A 122 -15.92 -26.77 6.83
C LYS A 122 -16.53 -27.94 6.04
N ILE A 123 -16.11 -29.15 6.36
CA ILE A 123 -16.64 -30.45 5.93
C ILE A 123 -16.51 -31.46 7.07
#